data_AF-A0A183AR76-F1
#
_entry.id   AF-A0A183AR76-F1
#
_cell.length_a   1.000
_cell.length_b   1.000
_cell.length_c   1.000
_cell.angle_alpha   90.00
_cell.angle_beta   90.00
_cell.angle_gamma   90.00
#
_symmetry.space_group_name_H-M   'P 1'
#
loop_
_entity.id
_entity.type
_entity.pdbx_description
1 polymer ?
#
loop_
_entity_poly.entity_id
_entity_poly.type
_entity_poly.pdbx_seq_one_letter_code
_entity_poly.pdbx_strand_id
1 'polypeptide(L)'
;MAVGVSLAAAEELAKIGVNAEVINLRSLRPLDEEAIINSVKKTHRLVTVEGAWPTCGIGAEICARIMESEAFFYLDAPVLRVTGADVPMPYAKLLEHACIPEAHNVIKTVKMMLNIQ
;
A
#
# COMPACT_ATOMS: atom_id res chain seq x y z
N MET A 1 10.30 -7.43 -2.72
CA MET A 1 10.80 -6.16 -2.16
C MET A 1 9.70 -5.43 -1.39
N ALA A 2 8.60 -5.02 -2.02
CA ALA A 2 7.50 -4.30 -1.37
C ALA A 2 6.90 -5.00 -0.12
N VAL A 3 6.70 -6.32 -0.16
CA VAL A 3 6.17 -7.06 1.01
C VAL A 3 7.10 -6.97 2.23
N GLY A 4 8.42 -7.08 2.04
CA GLY A 4 9.39 -6.93 3.13
C GLY A 4 9.40 -5.52 3.71
N VAL A 5 9.26 -4.52 2.84
CA VAL A 5 9.09 -3.12 3.22
C VAL A 5 7.82 -2.92 4.06
N SER A 6 6.70 -3.51 3.65
CA SER A 6 5.43 -3.45 4.39
C SER A 6 5.48 -4.15 5.74
N LEU A 7 6.19 -5.29 5.84
CA LEU A 7 6.39 -5.98 7.12
C LEU A 7 7.23 -5.14 8.09
N ALA A 8 8.35 -4.57 7.62
CA ALA A 8 9.16 -3.68 8.44
C ALA A 8 8.37 -2.43 8.89
N ALA A 9 7.55 -1.87 8.01
CA ALA A 9 6.65 -0.77 8.37
C ALA A 9 5.61 -1.19 9.42
N ALA A 10 5.04 -2.39 9.31
CA ALA A 10 4.08 -2.92 10.26
C ALA A 10 4.69 -3.13 11.65
N GLU A 11 5.94 -3.61 11.73
CA GLU A 11 6.68 -3.75 12.99
C GLU A 11 6.89 -2.39 13.69
N GLU A 12 7.25 -1.35 12.95
CA GLU A 12 7.40 0.01 13.52
C GLU A 12 6.06 0.62 13.92
N LEU A 13 5.00 0.41 13.12
CA LEU A 13 3.65 0.87 13.44
C LEU A 13 3.07 0.17 14.68
N ALA A 14 3.42 -1.10 14.91
CA ALA A 14 2.99 -1.82 16.10
C ALA A 14 3.50 -1.18 17.40
N LYS A 15 4.69 -0.56 17.37
CA LYS A 15 5.26 0.15 18.53
C LYS A 15 4.44 1.37 18.97
N ILE A 16 3.66 1.94 18.05
CA ILE A 16 2.74 3.06 18.33
C ILE A 16 1.28 2.59 18.43
N GLY A 17 1.04 1.28 18.58
CA GLY A 17 -0.29 0.69 18.76
C GLY A 17 -1.09 0.51 17.47
N VAL A 18 -0.48 0.66 16.29
CA VAL A 18 -1.13 0.44 15.00
C VAL A 18 -0.83 -0.98 14.52
N ASN A 19 -1.85 -1.85 14.53
CA ASN A 19 -1.72 -3.21 14.01
C ASN A 19 -2.15 -3.26 12.54
N ALA A 20 -1.18 -3.46 11.64
CA ALA A 20 -1.42 -3.52 10.21
C ALA A 20 -1.49 -4.97 9.70
N GLU A 21 -2.55 -5.32 8.98
CA GLU A 21 -2.66 -6.59 8.28
C GLU A 21 -1.93 -6.50 6.93
N VAL A 22 -0.88 -7.29 6.74
CA VAL A 22 -0.07 -7.27 5.52
C VAL A 22 -0.46 -8.42 4.61
N ILE A 23 -1.05 -8.10 3.46
CA ILE A 23 -1.42 -9.09 2.43
C ILE A 23 -0.34 -9.16 1.36
N ASN A 24 0.20 -10.35 1.13
CA ASN A 24 1.03 -10.64 -0.03
C ASN A 24 0.15 -11.19 -1.15
N LEU A 25 -0.02 -10.41 -2.23
CA LEU A 25 -0.90 -10.75 -3.35
C LEU A 25 -0.55 -12.08 -4.01
N ARG A 26 0.75 -12.43 -4.10
CA ARG A 26 1.32 -13.58 -4.83
C ARG A 26 1.02 -13.60 -6.34
N SER A 27 -0.25 -13.53 -6.73
CA SER A 27 -0.75 -13.49 -8.09
C SER A 27 -1.31 -12.12 -8.42
N LEU A 28 -0.87 -11.53 -9.54
CA LEU A 28 -1.45 -10.30 -10.09
C LEU A 28 -2.64 -10.60 -10.99
N ARG A 29 -2.65 -11.77 -11.63
CA ARG A 29 -3.74 -12.22 -12.50
C ARG A 29 -3.87 -13.75 -12.46
N PRO A 30 -5.02 -14.29 -12.01
CA PRO A 30 -6.12 -13.56 -11.39
C PRO A 30 -5.71 -12.93 -10.05
N LEU A 31 -6.27 -11.76 -9.73
CA LEU A 31 -6.09 -11.10 -8.44
C LEU A 31 -7.02 -11.76 -7.42
N ASP A 32 -6.50 -12.03 -6.22
CA ASP A 32 -7.31 -12.53 -5.11
C ASP A 32 -8.07 -11.37 -4.44
N GLU A 33 -9.13 -10.92 -5.10
CA GLU A 33 -9.96 -9.80 -4.65
C GLU A 33 -10.69 -10.13 -3.34
N GLU A 34 -11.09 -11.40 -3.15
CA GLU A 34 -11.84 -11.85 -1.99
C GLU A 34 -11.03 -11.67 -0.70
N ALA A 35 -9.74 -12.04 -0.71
CA ALA A 35 -8.86 -11.84 0.44
C ALA A 35 -8.72 -10.35 0.81
N ILE A 36 -8.57 -9.48 -0.19
CA ILE A 36 -8.44 -8.03 0.04
C ILE A 36 -9.75 -7.46 0.60
N ILE A 37 -10.89 -7.78 0.00
CA ILE A 37 -12.22 -7.31 0.40
C ILE A 37 -12.51 -7.69 1.86
N ASN A 38 -12.27 -8.95 2.22
CA ASN A 38 -12.51 -9.44 3.58
C ASN A 38 -11.62 -8.72 4.61
N SER A 39 -10.37 -8.44 4.26
CA SER A 39 -9.47 -7.66 5.11
C SER A 39 -9.94 -6.21 5.27
N VAL A 40 -10.36 -5.56 4.18
CA VAL A 40 -10.86 -4.17 4.22
C VAL A 40 -12.14 -4.07 5.06
N LYS A 41 -13.07 -5.03 4.97
CA LYS A 41 -14.27 -5.05 5.82
C LYS A 41 -13.94 -5.11 7.32
N LYS A 42 -12.79 -5.68 7.69
CA LYS A 42 -12.33 -5.81 9.08
C LYS A 42 -11.53 -4.58 9.55
N THR A 43 -10.72 -3.99 8.68
CA THR A 43 -9.78 -2.91 9.03
C THR A 43 -10.28 -1.51 8.66
N HIS A 44 -11.29 -1.44 7.79
CA HIS A 44 -11.92 -0.23 7.27
C HIS A 44 -10.99 0.70 6.47
N ARG A 45 -9.76 0.26 6.16
CA ARG A 45 -8.68 1.08 5.58
C ARG A 45 -7.77 0.23 4.70
N LEU A 46 -7.23 0.82 3.63
CA LEU A 46 -6.35 0.12 2.70
C LEU A 46 -5.22 1.01 2.18
N VAL A 47 -4.00 0.50 2.21
CA VAL A 47 -2.83 1.09 1.54
C VAL A 47 -2.23 0.06 0.59
N THR A 48 -2.03 0.43 -0.67
CA THR A 48 -1.31 -0.42 -1.64
C THR A 48 0.16 -0.01 -1.72
N VAL A 49 1.04 -0.99 -1.90
CA VAL A 49 2.49 -0.75 -1.98
C VAL A 49 3.04 -1.51 -3.19
N GLU A 50 3.61 -0.79 -4.15
CA GLU A 50 4.24 -1.35 -5.35
C GLU A 50 5.52 -0.61 -5.72
N GLY A 51 6.46 -1.29 -6.38
CA GLY A 51 7.71 -0.66 -6.85
C GLY A 51 7.62 -0.06 -8.27
N ALA A 52 6.48 -0.24 -8.94
CA ALA A 52 6.26 0.26 -10.29
C ALA A 52 5.89 1.75 -10.29
N TRP A 53 5.78 2.32 -11.49
CA TRP A 53 5.27 3.67 -11.67
C TRP A 53 3.82 3.81 -11.18
N PRO A 54 3.42 5.02 -10.73
CA PRO A 54 2.09 5.23 -10.17
C PRO A 54 0.97 5.13 -11.21
N THR A 55 1.25 5.49 -12.46
CA THR A 55 0.23 5.57 -13.51
C THR A 55 -0.03 4.18 -14.08
N CYS A 56 -1.30 3.78 -14.13
CA CYS A 56 -1.73 2.45 -14.62
C CYS A 56 -1.04 1.26 -13.91
N GLY A 57 -0.63 1.45 -12.65
CA GLY A 57 -0.02 0.40 -11.82
C GLY A 57 -1.04 -0.56 -11.21
N ILE A 58 -0.54 -1.59 -10.51
CA ILE A 58 -1.39 -2.58 -9.83
C ILE A 58 -2.17 -1.93 -8.69
N GLY A 59 -1.57 -0.96 -8.00
CA GLY A 59 -2.28 -0.20 -6.97
C GLY A 59 -3.47 0.57 -7.53
N ALA A 60 -3.45 0.99 -8.79
CA ALA A 60 -4.59 1.64 -9.43
C ALA A 60 -5.75 0.66 -9.68
N GLU A 61 -5.45 -0.54 -10.17
CA GLU A 61 -6.47 -1.59 -10.37
C GLU A 61 -7.09 -2.01 -9.03
N ILE A 62 -6.29 -2.21 -7.98
CA ILE A 62 -6.81 -2.57 -6.64
C ILE A 62 -7.75 -1.47 -6.12
N CYS A 63 -7.38 -0.20 -6.26
CA CYS A 63 -8.24 0.91 -5.86
C CYS A 63 -9.58 0.89 -6.62
N ALA A 64 -9.54 0.66 -7.94
CA ALA A 64 -10.75 0.58 -8.76
C ALA A 64 -11.65 -0.59 -8.33
N ARG A 65 -11.09 -1.79 -8.17
CA ARG A 65 -11.83 -2.99 -7.72
C ARG A 65 -12.49 -2.80 -6.37
N ILE A 66 -11.77 -2.21 -5.42
CA ILE A 66 -12.31 -1.96 -4.08
C ILE A 66 -13.47 -0.96 -4.13
N MET A 67 -13.34 0.09 -4.94
CA MET A 67 -14.40 1.09 -5.16
C MET A 67 -15.65 0.50 -5.83
N GLU A 68 -15.46 -0.44 -6.78
CA GLU A 68 -16.56 -1.15 -7.45
C GLU A 68 -17.20 -2.25 -6.59
N SER A 69 -16.49 -2.73 -5.56
CA SER A 69 -16.95 -3.79 -4.67
C SER A 69 -17.78 -3.28 -3.49
N GLU A 70 -18.44 -4.22 -2.82
CA GLU A 70 -19.10 -3.99 -1.52
C GLU A 70 -18.18 -3.48 -0.39
N ALA A 71 -16.86 -3.64 -0.50
CA ALA A 71 -15.91 -3.12 0.49
C ALA A 71 -15.91 -1.59 0.55
N PHE A 72 -16.33 -0.90 -0.52
CA PHE A 72 -16.41 0.55 -0.58
C PHE A 72 -17.21 1.14 0.60
N PHE A 73 -18.33 0.52 0.96
CA PHE A 73 -19.19 0.99 2.06
C PHE A 73 -18.56 0.82 3.45
N TYR A 74 -17.48 0.04 3.56
CA TYR A 74 -16.76 -0.19 4.81
C TYR A 74 -15.54 0.73 4.97
N LEU A 75 -15.14 1.48 3.93
CA LEU A 75 -13.97 2.34 3.99
C LEU A 75 -14.24 3.61 4.80
N ASP A 76 -13.44 3.82 5.84
CA ASP A 76 -13.45 5.05 6.66
C ASP A 76 -12.58 6.16 6.03
N ALA A 77 -11.70 5.81 5.09
CA ALA A 77 -10.72 6.70 4.48
C ALA A 77 -10.44 6.28 3.03
N PRO A 78 -10.04 7.21 2.15
CA PRO A 78 -9.71 6.88 0.76
C PRO A 78 -8.50 5.94 0.70
N VAL A 79 -8.51 4.99 -0.22
CA VAL A 79 -7.37 4.09 -0.45
C VAL A 79 -6.16 4.90 -0.90
N LEU A 80 -5.03 4.75 -0.20
CA LEU A 80 -3.78 5.44 -0.55
C LEU A 80 -2.79 4.48 -1.21
N ARG A 81 -1.92 5.02 -2.07
CA ARG A 81 -0.96 4.23 -2.86
C ARG A 81 0.45 4.70 -2.57
N VAL A 82 1.33 3.75 -2.32
CA VAL A 82 2.78 3.95 -2.22
C VAL A 82 3.42 3.27 -3.42
N THR A 83 4.03 4.07 -4.29
CA THR A 83 4.57 3.61 -5.58
C THR A 83 6.00 4.08 -5.74
N GLY A 84 6.70 3.57 -6.76
CA GLY A 84 7.94 4.19 -7.21
C GLY A 84 7.69 5.62 -7.71
N ALA A 85 8.76 6.41 -7.78
CA ALA A 85 8.70 7.75 -8.36
C ALA A 85 8.39 7.66 -9.87
N ASP A 86 7.63 8.62 -10.41
CA ASP A 86 7.22 8.66 -11.81
C ASP A 86 8.34 9.21 -12.72
N VAL A 87 9.47 8.53 -12.71
CA VAL A 87 10.66 8.87 -13.50
C VAL A 87 11.34 7.60 -14.00
N PRO A 88 12.06 7.66 -15.14
CA PRO A 88 12.99 6.60 -15.50
C PRO A 88 14.03 6.39 -14.38
N MET A 89 14.33 5.13 -14.05
CA MET A 89 15.20 4.81 -12.92
C MET A 89 16.60 5.44 -13.11
N PRO A 90 17.03 6.35 -12.21
CA PRO A 90 18.33 6.99 -12.31
C PRO A 90 19.45 6.07 -11.81
N TYR A 91 20.64 6.19 -12.39
CA TYR A 91 21.81 5.38 -12.02
C TYR A 91 22.45 5.82 -10.68
N ALA A 92 22.41 7.12 -10.37
CA ALA A 92 23.04 7.63 -9.15
C ALA A 92 22.34 7.03 -7.93
N LYS A 93 23.08 6.29 -7.09
CA LYS A 93 22.55 5.54 -5.95
C LYS A 93 21.61 6.34 -5.04
N LEU A 94 21.94 7.60 -4.76
CA LEU A 94 21.09 8.48 -3.95
C LEU A 94 19.72 8.72 -4.60
N LEU A 95 19.68 8.91 -5.93
CA LEU A 95 18.45 9.11 -6.68
C LEU A 95 17.69 7.80 -6.86
N GLU A 96 18.39 6.68 -7.05
CA GLU A 96 17.78 5.35 -7.12
C GLU A 96 17.01 5.04 -5.83
N HIS A 97 17.63 5.25 -4.68
CA HIS A 97 16.99 5.08 -3.37
C HIS A 97 15.76 5.98 -3.21
N ALA A 98 15.82 7.22 -3.70
CA ALA A 98 14.68 8.14 -3.65
C ALA A 98 13.52 7.73 -4.59
N CYS A 99 13.78 6.88 -5.59
CA CYS A 99 12.77 6.41 -6.54
C CYS A 99 12.05 5.13 -6.09
N ILE A 100 12.62 4.39 -5.13
CA ILE A 100 12.09 3.11 -4.66
C ILE A 100 11.39 3.29 -3.30
N PRO A 101 10.19 2.74 -3.09
CA PRO A 101 9.52 2.80 -1.80
C PRO A 101 10.31 2.13 -0.68
N GLU A 102 10.47 2.83 0.43
CA GLU A 102 11.02 2.33 1.68
C GLU A 102 9.98 2.32 2.80
N ALA A 103 10.33 1.72 3.94
CA ALA A 103 9.40 1.53 5.06
C ALA A 103 8.89 2.88 5.60
N HIS A 104 9.74 3.91 5.59
CA HIS A 104 9.38 5.25 6.03
C HIS A 104 8.26 5.88 5.16
N ASN A 105 8.21 5.57 3.85
CA ASN A 105 7.14 6.04 2.97
C ASN A 105 5.81 5.38 3.36
N VAL A 106 5.81 4.08 3.63
CA VAL A 106 4.62 3.34 4.05
C VAL A 106 4.10 3.84 5.41
N ILE A 107 5.00 3.99 6.39
CA ILE A 107 4.65 4.52 7.72
C ILE A 107 4.02 5.91 7.61
N LYS A 108 4.62 6.80 6.81
CA LYS A 108 4.10 8.15 6.59
C LYS A 108 2.69 8.13 5.98
N THR A 109 2.47 7.28 4.98
CA THR A 109 1.15 7.14 4.34
C THR A 109 0.11 6.57 5.30
N VAL A 110 0.46 5.57 6.10
CA VAL A 110 -0.46 5.00 7.11
C VAL A 110 -0.78 6.03 8.20
N LYS A 111 0.22 6.76 8.69
CA LYS A 111 0.01 7.86 9.65
C LYS A 111 -0.92 8.94 9.09
N MET A 112 -0.72 9.32 7.84
CA MET A 112 -1.61 10.27 7.14
C MET A 112 -3.05 9.72 7.05
N MET A 113 -3.22 8.44 6.70
CA MET A 113 -4.54 7.80 6.64
C MET A 113 -5.23 7.72 8.01
N LEU A 114 -4.47 7.54 9.09
CA LEU A 114 -4.99 7.48 10.45
C LEU A 114 -5.10 8.85 11.14
N ASN A 115 -4.63 9.92 10.49
CA ASN A 115 -4.52 11.27 11.07
C ASN A 115 -3.69 11.32 12.37
N ILE A 116 -2.59 10.58 12.42
CA ILE A 116 -1.67 10.53 13.57
C ILE A 116 -0.33 11.19 13.19
N GLN A 117 0.26 11.97 14.11
CA GLN A 117 1.56 12.64 13.90
C GLN A 117 2.74 11.67 13.95
#